data_AF-A0A0R1Q7D1-F1
#
_entry.id   AF-A0A0R1Q7D1-F1
#
_cell.length_a   1.000
_cell.length_b   1.000
_cell.length_c   1.000
_cell.angle_alpha   90.00
_cell.angle_beta   90.00
_cell.angle_gamma   90.00
#
_symmetry.space_group_name_H-M   'P 1'
#
loop_
_entity.id
_entity.type
_entity.pdbx_description
1 polymer ?
#
loop_
_entity_poly.entity_id
_entity_poly.type
_entity_poly.pdbx_seq_one_letter_code
_entity_poly.pdbx_strand_id
1 'polypeptide(L)' 'MKLTNMTLPTETKFGTFQIESMDATYFRFDEKDGDFVLDPDFFIVAERDANKRQHPMSKDMYDNLQRELLNQFSSENNCD' A
#
# COMPACT_ATOMS: atom_id res chain seq x y z
N MET A 1 -2.64 -9.28 7.92
CA MET A 1 -1.21 -9.38 7.53
C MET A 1 -0.48 -8.19 8.13
N LYS A 2 0.85 -8.15 8.18
CA LYS A 2 1.53 -7.00 8.80
C LYS A 2 2.08 -6.04 7.75
N LEU A 3 1.60 -4.80 7.79
CA LEU A 3 2.12 -3.70 6.97
C LEU A 3 3.40 -3.17 7.62
N THR A 4 4.42 -2.91 6.81
CA THR A 4 5.75 -2.44 7.25
C THR A 4 6.25 -1.33 6.33
N ASN A 5 7.27 -0.59 6.77
CA ASN A 5 7.93 0.47 5.98
C ASN A 5 6.94 1.47 5.36
N MET A 6 5.92 1.86 6.13
CA MET A 6 4.87 2.75 5.68
C MET A 6 5.36 4.19 5.60
N THR A 7 5.01 4.86 4.50
CA THR A 7 5.22 6.29 4.26
C THR A 7 3.89 6.88 3.82
N LEU A 8 3.48 7.99 4.45
CA LEU A 8 2.21 8.65 4.14
C LEU A 8 2.23 9.34 2.77
N PRO A 9 1.09 9.43 2.08
CA PRO A 9 0.96 10.25 0.89
C PRO A 9 1.20 11.73 1.20
N THR A 10 1.57 12.47 0.16
CA THR A 10 1.68 13.93 0.16
C THR A 10 0.98 14.46 -1.09
N GLU A 11 0.75 15.77 -1.17
CA GLU A 11 0.11 16.40 -2.35
C GLU A 11 0.73 16.02 -3.71
N THR A 12 1.99 15.59 -3.73
CA THR A 12 2.74 15.28 -4.97
C THR A 12 3.19 13.83 -5.08
N LYS A 13 2.96 13.00 -4.06
CA LYS A 13 3.47 11.63 -4.01
C LYS A 13 2.51 10.70 -3.31
N PHE A 14 2.32 9.52 -3.90
CA PHE A 14 1.64 8.41 -3.25
C PHE A 14 2.32 8.00 -1.95
N GLY A 15 1.50 7.57 -1.00
CA GLY A 15 1.94 6.81 0.16
C GLY A 15 2.38 5.43 -0.30
N THR A 16 3.30 4.83 0.45
CA THR A 16 3.79 3.48 0.15
C THR A 16 3.87 2.65 1.40
N PHE A 17 3.66 1.35 1.28
CA PHE A 17 3.98 0.39 2.32
C PHE A 17 4.47 -0.93 1.71
N GLN A 18 4.97 -1.80 2.58
CA GLN A 18 5.38 -3.16 2.26
C GLN A 18 4.65 -4.14 3.16
N ILE A 19 4.73 -5.43 2.83
CA ILE A 19 4.25 -6.50 3.69
C ILE A 19 5.49 -7.23 4.21
N GLU A 20 5.50 -7.59 5.48
CA GLU A 20 6.65 -8.25 6.15
C GLU A 20 7.18 -9.50 5.44
N SER A 21 6.36 -10.18 4.63
CA SER A 21 6.77 -11.35 3.83
C SER A 21 7.14 -11.03 2.38
N MET A 22 7.18 -9.75 1.98
CA MET A 22 7.33 -9.29 0.60
C MET A 22 8.24 -8.04 0.49
N ASP A 23 9.46 -8.10 1.03
CA ASP A 23 10.38 -6.95 1.14
C ASP A 23 10.80 -6.30 -0.19
N ALA A 24 10.64 -7.00 -1.32
CA ALA A 24 10.91 -6.45 -2.65
C ALA A 24 9.69 -5.77 -3.29
N THR A 25 8.52 -5.84 -2.64
CA THR A 25 7.24 -5.38 -3.17
C THR A 25 6.78 -4.13 -2.43
N TYR A 26 6.31 -3.15 -3.20
CA TYR A 26 5.77 -1.89 -2.70
C TYR A 26 4.34 -1.72 -3.20
N PHE A 27 3.47 -1.36 -2.27
CA PHE A 27 2.09 -1.03 -2.53
C PHE A 27 1.93 0.47 -2.39
N ARG A 28 1.15 1.07 -3.29
CA ARG A 28 0.86 2.51 -3.26
C ARG A 28 -0.54 2.74 -2.76
N PHE A 29 -0.75 3.85 -2.09
CA PHE A 29 -2.07 4.33 -1.72
C PHE A 29 -2.08 5.86 -1.73
N ASP A 30 -3.27 6.42 -1.77
CA ASP A 30 -3.49 7.86 -1.74
C ASP A 30 -4.61 8.22 -0.76
N GLU A 31 -4.71 9.48 -0.37
CA GLU A 31 -5.83 9.97 0.41
C GLU A 31 -6.89 10.56 -0.53
N LYS A 32 -8.11 10.03 -0.48
CA LYS A 32 -9.24 10.47 -1.29
C LYS A 32 -10.44 10.70 -0.40
N ASP A 33 -10.97 11.93 -0.41
CA ASP A 33 -12.13 12.34 0.39
C ASP A 33 -12.00 12.03 1.90
N GLY A 34 -10.76 12.03 2.43
CA GLY A 34 -10.44 11.74 3.83
C GLY A 34 -10.20 10.25 4.15
N ASP A 35 -10.30 9.37 3.15
CA ASP A 35 -10.02 7.93 3.28
C ASP A 35 -8.73 7.54 2.54
N PHE A 36 -7.97 6.61 3.10
CA PHE A 36 -6.81 6.03 2.41
C PHE A 36 -7.24 4.93 1.44
N VAL A 37 -6.94 5.10 0.16
CA VAL A 37 -7.33 4.20 -0.94
C VAL A 37 -6.10 3.61 -1.62
N LEU A 38 -6.04 2.29 -1.66
CA LEU A 38 -4.98 1.51 -2.30
C LEU A 38 -5.03 1.69 -3.83
N ASP A 39 -3.86 1.82 -4.45
CA ASP A 39 -3.69 1.72 -5.90
C ASP A 39 -3.93 0.27 -6.33
N PRO A 40 -4.63 -0.04 -7.42
CA PRO A 40 -4.89 -1.41 -7.84
C PRO A 40 -3.63 -2.16 -8.32
N ASP A 41 -2.53 -1.44 -8.53
CA ASP A 41 -1.26 -2.01 -8.95
C ASP A 41 -0.22 -1.95 -7.83
N PHE A 42 0.75 -2.85 -7.91
CA PHE A 42 1.92 -2.89 -7.04
C PHE A 42 3.21 -2.90 -7.85
N PHE A 43 4.32 -2.67 -7.17
CA PHE A 43 5.63 -2.58 -7.81
C PHE A 43 6.66 -3.51 -7.17
N ILE A 44 7.46 -4.20 -7.99
CA ILE A 44 8.55 -5.08 -7.53
C ILE A 44 9.90 -4.45 -7.85
N VAL A 45 10.67 -4.06 -6.83
CA VAL A 45 11.99 -3.42 -7.02
C VAL A 45 13.06 -4.42 -7.48
N ALA A 46 12.95 -5.68 -7.09
CA ALA A 46 13.90 -6.74 -7.47
C ALA A 46 13.82 -7.12 -8.96
N GLU A 47 12.75 -6.75 -9.67
CA GLU A 47 12.63 -6.99 -11.11
C GLU A 47 13.61 -6.10 -11.88
N ARG A 48 14.37 -6.71 -12.80
CA ARG A 48 15.48 -6.05 -13.52
C ARG A 48 14.94 -5.13 -14.60
N ASP A 49 13.87 -5.54 -15.26
CA ASP A 49 13.24 -4.75 -16.31
C ASP A 49 12.28 -3.73 -15.67
N ALA A 50 12.66 -2.45 -15.69
CA ALA A 50 11.86 -1.36 -15.13
C ALA A 50 10.42 -1.31 -15.68
N ASN A 51 10.23 -1.72 -16.93
CA ASN A 51 8.91 -1.72 -17.57
C ASN A 51 8.01 -2.87 -17.11
N LYS A 52 8.56 -3.86 -16.40
CA LYS A 52 7.84 -5.02 -15.89
C LYS A 52 7.62 -4.99 -14.40
N ARG A 53 8.12 -3.96 -13.70
CA ARG A 53 8.03 -3.90 -12.25
C ARG A 53 6.61 -3.65 -11.75
N GLN A 54 5.75 -3.03 -12.55
CA GLN A 54 4.36 -2.75 -12.20
C GLN A 54 3.48 -3.95 -12.55
N HIS A 55 2.70 -4.42 -11.58
CA HIS A 55 1.83 -5.57 -11.73
C HIS A 55 0.43 -5.27 -11.18
N PRO A 56 -0.64 -5.71 -11.86
CA PRO A 56 -1.99 -5.61 -11.34
C PRO A 56 -2.17 -6.56 -10.16
N MET A 57 -2.91 -6.13 -9.14
CA MET A 57 -3.34 -7.01 -8.05
C MET A 57 -4.58 -7.81 -8.43
N SER A 58 -4.70 -9.00 -7.84
CA SER A 58 -5.98 -9.69 -7.84
C SER A 58 -6.98 -8.95 -6.94
N LYS A 59 -8.28 -9.07 -7.24
CA LYS A 59 -9.34 -8.46 -6.42
C LYS A 59 -9.25 -8.88 -4.96
N ASP A 60 -9.00 -10.16 -4.70
CA ASP A 60 -8.89 -10.67 -3.32
C ASP A 60 -7.69 -10.06 -2.57
N MET A 61 -6.57 -9.85 -3.27
CA MET A 61 -5.40 -9.20 -2.67
C MET A 61 -5.69 -7.73 -2.39
N TYR A 62 -6.31 -7.02 -3.33
CA TYR A 62 -6.74 -5.64 -3.15
C TYR A 62 -7.69 -5.49 -1.96
N ASP A 63 -8.77 -6.27 -1.90
CA ASP A 63 -9.78 -6.17 -0.84
C ASP A 63 -9.17 -6.43 0.55
N ASN A 64 -8.27 -7.40 0.65
CA ASN A 64 -7.57 -7.72 1.89
C ASN A 64 -6.61 -6.60 2.32
N LEU A 65 -5.82 -6.06 1.38
CA LEU A 65 -4.86 -4.99 1.67
C LEU A 65 -5.56 -3.66 1.99
N GLN A 66 -6.62 -3.32 1.26
CA GLN A 66 -7.43 -2.13 1.52
C GLN A 66 -8.01 -2.18 2.94
N ARG A 67 -8.51 -3.35 3.37
CA ARG A 67 -9.00 -3.51 4.75
C ARG A 67 -7.91 -3.32 5.79
N GLU A 68 -6.74 -3.92 5.58
CA GLU A 68 -5.61 -3.81 6.51
C GLU A 68 -5.10 -2.37 6.60
N LEU A 69 -5.03 -1.66 5.45
CA LEU A 69 -4.65 -0.26 5.37
C LEU A 69 -5.59 0.62 6.23
N LEU A 70 -6.89 0.44 6.07
CA LEU A 70 -7.89 1.18 6.86
C LEU A 70 -7.80 0.84 8.36
N ASN A 71 -7.56 -0.44 8.70
CA ASN A 71 -7.40 -0.86 10.09
C ASN A 71 -6.18 -0.20 10.75
N GLN A 72 -5.05 -0.09 10.04
CA GLN A 72 -3.84 0.57 10.54
C GLN A 72 -4.16 2.01 10.99
N PHE A 73 -4.80 2.79 10.13
CA PHE A 73 -5.14 4.20 10.41
C PHE A 73 -6.34 4.38 11.34
N SER A 74 -7.25 3.40 11.42
CA SER A 74 -8.33 3.40 12.41
C SER A 74 -7.80 3.10 13.82
N SER A 75 -6.76 2.26 13.92
CA SER A 75 -6.13 1.92 15.20
C SER A 75 -5.24 3.04 15.73
N GLU A 76 -4.60 3.83 14.86
CA GLU A 76 -3.78 4.99 15.23
C GLU A 76 -4.62 6.21 15.70
N ASN A 77 -5.92 6.25 15.38
CA ASN A 77 -6.86 7.26 15.88
C ASN A 77 -7.52 6.90 17.23
N ASN A 78 -7.07 5.85 17.92
CA ASN A 78 -7.52 5.49 19.27
C ASN A 78 -6.42 5.71 20.33
N CYS A 79 -5.92 6.94 20.42
CA CYS A 79 -5.28 7.45 21.63
C CYS A 79 -6.17 8.53 22.25
N ASP A 80 -7.09 8.10 23.11
CA ASP A 80 -7.60 8.90 24.24
C ASP A 80 -6.46 9.25 25.21
#